data_AF-K1QAD5-F1
#
_entry.id   AF-K1QAD5-F1
#
_cell.length_a   1.000
_cell.length_b   1.000
_cell.length_c   1.000
_cell.angle_alpha   90.00
_cell.angle_beta   90.00
_cell.angle_gamma   90.00
#
_symmetry.space_group_name_H-M   'P 1'
#
loop_
_entity.id
_entity.type
_entity.pdbx_description
1 polymer ?
#
loop_
_entity_poly.entity_id
_entity_poly.type
_entity_poly.pdbx_seq_one_letter_code
_entity_poly.pdbx_strand_id
1 'polypeptide(L)'
;PLWERPTFRYPIYRPGNPQTRLFLPQFWMKIMRDERNKSPPNSVQFEVHREMTKHDIREYLEKIYEVKVLKIRTYTIEGIDIKLYSINK
;
A
#
# COMPACT_ATOMS: atom_id res chain seq x y z
N PRO A 1 -10.52 8.79 -9.01
CA PRO A 1 -9.37 9.24 -8.17
C PRO A 1 -8.36 8.08 -8.00
N LEU A 2 -7.14 8.35 -7.50
CA LEU A 2 -6.09 7.31 -7.41
C LEU A 2 -6.52 6.07 -6.61
N TRP A 3 -7.37 6.26 -5.59
CA TRP A 3 -7.92 5.20 -4.74
C TRP A 3 -9.09 4.40 -5.34
N GLU A 4 -9.65 4.83 -6.47
CA GLU A 4 -10.74 4.14 -7.18
C GLU A 4 -10.27 3.39 -8.43
N ARG A 5 -8.96 3.43 -8.73
CA ARG A 5 -8.45 2.77 -9.92
C ARG A 5 -8.57 1.25 -9.75
N PRO A 6 -9.19 0.54 -10.71
CA PRO A 6 -9.21 -0.91 -10.68
C PRO A 6 -7.78 -1.40 -10.81
N THR A 7 -7.41 -2.38 -10.01
CA THR A 7 -6.13 -3.04 -10.18
C THR A 7 -6.18 -3.99 -11.38
N PHE A 8 -5.02 -4.17 -11.97
CA PHE A 8 -4.83 -5.15 -13.02
C PHE A 8 -4.94 -6.56 -12.42
N ARG A 9 -5.59 -7.47 -13.15
CA ARG A 9 -5.59 -8.89 -12.78
C ARG A 9 -4.24 -9.51 -13.12
N TYR A 10 -3.59 -10.09 -12.13
CA TYR A 10 -2.38 -10.88 -12.35
C TYR A 10 -2.71 -12.14 -13.18
N PRO A 11 -1.80 -12.58 -14.07
CA PRO A 11 -1.94 -13.86 -14.73
C PRO A 11 -1.88 -14.99 -13.69
N ILE A 12 -2.66 -16.04 -13.92
CA ILE A 12 -2.66 -17.21 -13.04
C ILE A 12 -1.32 -17.93 -13.17
N TYR A 13 -0.63 -18.11 -12.04
CA TYR A 13 0.62 -18.86 -12.00
C TYR A 13 0.37 -20.38 -12.16
N ARG A 14 1.20 -21.04 -12.97
CA ARG A 14 1.27 -22.51 -13.10
C ARG A 14 2.73 -22.96 -12.91
N PRO A 15 2.98 -24.19 -12.43
CA PRO A 15 4.33 -24.71 -12.33
C PRO A 15 5.06 -24.66 -13.68
N GLY A 16 6.28 -24.12 -13.69
CA GLY A 16 7.06 -23.90 -14.91
C GLY A 16 6.84 -22.55 -15.59
N ASN A 17 5.86 -21.75 -15.15
CA ASN A 17 5.71 -20.38 -15.62
C ASN A 17 6.90 -19.52 -15.15
N PRO A 18 7.29 -18.50 -15.94
CA PRO A 18 8.29 -17.54 -15.52
C PRO A 18 7.78 -16.72 -14.32
N GLN A 19 8.73 -16.13 -13.58
CA GLN A 19 8.43 -15.18 -12.52
C GLN A 19 7.62 -14.00 -13.08
N THR A 20 6.47 -13.71 -12.46
CA THR A 20 5.64 -12.54 -12.81
C THR A 20 6.42 -11.26 -12.55
N ARG A 21 6.50 -10.39 -13.55
CA ARG A 21 7.17 -9.07 -13.47
C ARG A 21 6.17 -7.96 -13.77
N LEU A 22 6.25 -6.90 -12.97
CA LEU A 22 5.44 -5.71 -13.12
C LEU A 22 6.35 -4.52 -13.41
N PHE A 23 6.32 -4.03 -14.65
CA PHE A 23 7.17 -2.92 -15.09
C PHE A 23 6.59 -1.55 -14.70
N LEU A 24 5.26 -1.42 -14.75
CA LEU A 24 4.55 -0.17 -14.52
C LEU A 24 3.47 -0.41 -13.45
N PRO A 25 3.84 -0.41 -12.17
CA PRO A 25 2.88 -0.57 -11.09
C PRO A 25 1.88 0.57 -11.08
N GLN A 26 0.59 0.25 -11.10
CA GLN A 26 -0.50 1.23 -10.98
C GLN A 26 -0.83 1.59 -9.53
N PHE A 27 0.01 1.16 -8.58
CA PHE A 27 -0.18 1.43 -7.17
C PHE A 27 0.22 2.86 -6.80
N TRP A 28 -0.46 3.41 -5.81
CA TRP A 28 -0.09 4.66 -5.18
C TRP A 28 0.24 4.42 -3.72
N MET A 29 1.13 5.26 -3.20
CA MET A 29 1.44 5.37 -1.78
C MET A 29 1.65 6.82 -1.42
N LYS A 30 1.30 7.17 -0.18
CA LYS A 30 1.40 8.51 0.36
C LYS A 30 2.09 8.45 1.71
N ILE A 31 3.13 9.26 1.89
CA ILE A 31 3.79 9.42 3.20
C ILE A 31 2.84 10.19 4.12
N MET A 32 2.64 9.66 5.32
CA MET A 32 1.87 10.30 6.37
C MET A 32 2.82 10.92 7.39
N ARG A 33 2.52 12.15 7.80
CA ARG A 33 3.26 12.80 8.88
C ARG A 33 2.78 12.22 10.20
N ASP A 34 3.71 11.83 11.06
CA ASP A 34 3.37 11.53 12.45
C ASP A 34 3.09 12.86 13.17
N GLU A 35 1.82 13.12 13.43
CA GLU A 35 1.39 14.36 14.10
C GLU A 35 1.90 14.47 15.54
N ARG A 36 2.19 13.35 16.20
CA ARG A 36 2.54 13.31 17.63
C ARG A 36 3.97 12.89 17.88
N ASN A 37 4.79 12.72 16.84
CA ASN A 37 6.17 12.22 16.91
C ASN A 37 6.32 11.00 17.84
N LYS A 38 5.34 10.10 17.85
CA LYS A 38 5.35 8.91 18.71
C LYS A 38 6.18 7.78 18.11
N SER A 39 6.31 7.80 16.79
CA SER A 39 7.04 6.82 16.02
C SER A 39 8.55 7.04 16.18
N PRO A 40 9.34 5.98 16.38
CA PRO A 40 10.80 6.05 16.34
C PRO A 40 11.34 6.72 15.06
N PRO A 41 12.53 7.35 15.10
CA PRO A 41 13.08 8.08 13.95
C PRO A 41 13.36 7.20 12.71
N ASN A 42 13.50 5.89 12.90
CA ASN A 42 13.71 4.91 11.83
C ASN A 42 12.40 4.29 11.31
N SER A 43 11.24 4.84 11.70
CA SER A 43 9.93 4.38 11.26
C SER A 43 9.18 5.47 10.52
N VAL A 44 8.57 5.09 9.40
CA VAL A 44 7.78 5.98 8.53
C VAL A 44 6.43 5.33 8.30
N GLN A 45 5.38 6.14 8.36
CA GLN A 45 4.01 5.68 8.14
C GLN A 45 3.57 6.05 6.73
N PHE A 46 2.93 5.09 6.06
CA PHE A 46 2.41 5.27 4.71
C PHE A 46 0.94 4.89 4.68
N GLU A 47 0.18 5.65 3.91
CA GLU A 47 -1.10 5.21 3.37
C GLU A 47 -0.83 4.61 1.99
N VAL A 48 -1.34 3.40 1.75
CA VAL A 48 -1.02 2.62 0.55
C VAL A 48 -2.30 2.10 -0.09
N HIS A 49 -2.22 1.83 -1.40
CA HIS A 49 -3.31 1.17 -2.11
C HIS A 49 -3.69 -0.16 -1.43
N ARG A 50 -4.99 -0.39 -1.18
CA ARG A 50 -5.52 -1.51 -0.37
C ARG A 50 -5.05 -2.89 -0.82
N GLU A 51 -4.85 -3.06 -2.11
CA GLU A 51 -4.46 -4.34 -2.70
C GLU A 51 -2.95 -4.63 -2.65
N MET A 52 -2.12 -3.67 -2.24
CA MET A 52 -0.69 -3.91 -2.08
C MET A 52 -0.43 -4.84 -0.90
N THR A 53 0.41 -5.84 -1.13
CA THR A 53 0.92 -6.71 -0.07
C THR A 53 2.19 -6.13 0.55
N LYS A 54 2.64 -6.72 1.67
CA LYS A 54 3.93 -6.35 2.30
C LYS A 54 5.12 -6.55 1.36
N HIS A 55 5.05 -7.53 0.45
CA HIS A 55 6.10 -7.79 -0.53
C HIS A 55 6.11 -6.70 -1.59
N ASP A 56 4.95 -6.30 -2.10
CA ASP A 56 4.83 -5.23 -3.08
C ASP A 56 5.35 -3.90 -2.52
N ILE A 57 5.02 -3.57 -1.28
CA ILE A 57 5.53 -2.35 -0.61
C ILE A 57 7.05 -2.39 -0.48
N ARG A 58 7.62 -3.54 -0.07
CA ARG A 58 9.08 -3.69 0.02
C ARG A 58 9.72 -3.48 -1.34
N GLU A 59 9.27 -4.20 -2.36
CA GLU A 59 9.85 -4.10 -3.69
C GLU A 59 9.69 -2.70 -4.28
N TYR A 60 8.57 -2.03 -4.03
CA TYR A 60 8.36 -0.66 -4.48
C TYR A 60 9.37 0.30 -3.87
N LEU A 61 9.58 0.23 -2.55
CA LEU A 61 10.55 1.07 -1.84
C LEU A 61 12.00 0.73 -2.21
N GLU A 62 12.32 -0.55 -2.33
CA GLU A 62 13.69 -1.00 -2.61
C GLU A 62 14.09 -0.83 -4.08
N LYS A 63 13.19 -1.12 -5.04
CA LYS A 63 13.51 -1.08 -6.48
C LYS A 63 13.29 0.28 -7.12
N ILE A 64 12.31 1.07 -6.66
CA ILE A 64 12.01 2.39 -7.26
C ILE A 64 12.72 3.51 -6.49
N TYR A 65 12.71 3.45 -5.16
CA TYR A 65 13.28 4.50 -4.30
C TYR A 65 14.63 4.14 -3.66
N GLU A 66 15.14 2.93 -3.89
CA GLU A 66 16.42 2.46 -3.33
C GLU A 66 16.50 2.51 -1.79
N VAL A 67 15.34 2.45 -1.12
CA VAL A 67 15.26 2.48 0.35
C VAL A 67 15.26 1.07 0.89
N LYS A 68 16.29 0.71 1.66
CA LYS A 68 16.37 -0.59 2.34
C LYS A 68 15.35 -0.68 3.47
N VAL A 69 14.47 -1.69 3.43
CA VAL A 69 13.40 -1.83 4.42
C VAL A 69 13.61 -3.06 5.30
N LEU A 70 13.88 -2.82 6.59
CA LEU A 70 14.06 -3.91 7.56
C LEU A 70 12.75 -4.66 7.83
N LYS A 71 11.68 -3.94 8.17
CA LYS A 71 10.41 -4.53 8.61
C LYS A 71 9.22 -3.70 8.17
N ILE A 72 8.19 -4.37 7.66
CA ILE A 72 6.92 -3.75 7.25
C ILE A 72 5.79 -4.30 8.13
N ARG A 73 4.98 -3.40 8.66
CA ARG A 73 3.73 -3.71 9.36
C ARG A 73 2.60 -2.99 8.62
N THR A 74 1.56 -3.74 8.28
CA THR A 74 0.36 -3.22 7.63
C THR A 74 -0.85 -3.55 8.50
N TYR A 75 -1.81 -2.65 8.52
CA TYR A 75 -3.11 -2.83 9.16
C TYR A 75 -4.16 -2.12 8.31
N THR A 76 -5.38 -2.63 8.34
CA THR A 76 -6.50 -2.03 7.61
C THR A 76 -7.23 -1.07 8.54
N ILE A 77 -7.55 0.11 8.04
CA ILE A 77 -8.38 1.09 8.74
C ILE A 77 -9.73 1.13 8.03
N GLU A 78 -10.81 0.97 8.80
CA GLU A 78 -12.15 1.17 8.28
C GLU A 78 -12.49 2.66 8.27
N GLY A 79 -13.02 3.13 7.14
CA GLY A 79 -13.51 4.49 7.00
C GLY A 79 -14.87 4.67 7.68
N ILE A 80 -15.22 5.93 7.95
CA ILE A 80 -16.53 6.28 8.45
C ILE A 80 -17.57 6.18 7.32
N ASP A 81 -18.69 5.50 7.56
CA ASP A 81 -19.83 5.54 6.63
C ASP A 81 -20.58 6.87 6.76
N ILE A 82 -20.37 7.73 5.77
CA ILE A 82 -20.92 9.09 5.70
C ILE A 82 -22.45 9.04 5.61
N LYS A 83 -23.05 8.00 5.01
CA LYS A 83 -24.52 7.89 4.90
C LYS A 83 -25.15 7.68 6.27
N LEU A 84 -24.59 6.77 7.08
CA LEU A 84 -25.06 6.53 8.44
C LEU A 84 -24.85 7.74 9.36
N TYR A 85 -23.73 8.45 9.20
CA TYR A 85 -23.46 9.67 9.95
C TYR A 85 -24.44 10.81 9.62
N SER A 86 -24.92 10.90 8.37
CA SER A 86 -25.90 11.90 7.97
C SER A 86 -27.33 11.59 8.41
N ILE A 87 -27.64 10.33 8.71
CA ILE A 87 -28.98 9.90 9.19
C ILE A 87 -29.11 10.09 10.70
N ASN A 88 -28.02 9.89 11.44
CA ASN A 88 -28.00 9.99 12.91
C ASN A 88 -27.70 11.40 13.43
N LYS A 89 -27.66 12.41 12.55
CA LYS A 89 -27.43 13.82 12.89
C LYS A 89 -28.68 14.63 12.60
#